data_AF-A0A7X4E914-F1
#
_entry.id   AF-A0A7X4E914-F1
#
_cell.length_a   1.000
_cell.length_b   1.000
_cell.length_c   1.000
_cell.angle_alpha   90.00
_cell.angle_beta   90.00
_cell.angle_gamma   90.00
#
_symmetry.space_group_name_H-M   'P 1'
#
loop_
_entity.id
_entity.type
_entity.pdbx_description
1 polymer ?
#
loop_
_entity_poly.entity_id
_entity_poly.type
_entity_poly.pdbx_seq_one_letter_code
_entity_poly.pdbx_strand_id
1 'polypeptide(L)'
;MVVRALVRRNLGHYWRTNLAVVGGVAVAVAVLAGALLVGTSVRSSLRALALERLGAIDRVVTTGRFVSEETAGALLAADGVAAHFPSVVPMVAVEGFVTHQASGRRASGVQVYGVDDRFWTFHDRDPGGLALDRNGAFVSDGLAGELGVALEDALLVRVEKPSAVPISSLHGRRDDVGRTLRLGVTRVLAAADLGEFSFRPAQGLARSVFVPLSRLQEELETEGRVNTLLLGGVSATAAADDGGDAVRQEIAEAAVRATATLADLGLRVRALPEQGTVAVESDAGLLTDATVEAVESVAAARGLAAEPILSYLANELRVGDRITPYSVVTARDLARLDAPAPADGAATEPPPVILNQWAADDLDAGPGDSLSIEYYVWEDEGALTTHEAELRVAGVVPIEGAAADPDLTPDYPGITEATDVIDWDPPFPVDLGLIRPADETYWDDYRTTPKAFIPLSAGQQLWASRWGQVTSVRLTPADGGAAGLDAAASEVEDALRAGLDPLALGLVVYPARTLALEASAGATDFGLYFIYFSFFLVVSALLLASLFFRLGVEQRLRELGLLRATGWTPRAIRGLFLSEALVLSAAGSAIGVAGAVAYAWLIMLGFRTLWIDAVGTTRLALDPSPA
;
A
#
# COMPACT_ATOMS: atom_id res chain seq x y z
N MET A 1 -24.28 35.69 -61.24
CA MET A 1 -25.60 35.94 -60.61
C MET A 1 -26.62 34.83 -60.88
N VAL A 2 -26.71 34.27 -62.09
CA VAL A 2 -27.74 33.27 -62.47
C VAL A 2 -27.67 31.96 -61.66
N VAL A 3 -26.47 31.39 -61.46
CA VAL A 3 -26.30 30.10 -60.74
C VAL A 3 -26.80 30.18 -59.29
N ARG A 4 -26.44 31.23 -58.53
CA ARG A 4 -26.90 31.40 -57.14
C ARG A 4 -28.42 31.56 -57.02
N ALA A 5 -29.03 32.29 -57.95
CA ALA A 5 -30.49 32.46 -57.99
C ALA A 5 -31.21 31.14 -58.31
N LEU A 6 -30.60 30.32 -59.19
CA LEU A 6 -31.11 29.00 -59.54
C LEU A 6 -31.04 28.04 -58.34
N VAL A 7 -29.88 27.95 -57.68
CA VAL A 7 -29.70 27.17 -56.43
C VAL A 7 -30.76 27.53 -55.39
N ARG A 8 -30.97 28.83 -55.11
CA ARG A 8 -31.95 29.27 -54.10
C ARG A 8 -33.38 28.86 -54.48
N ARG A 9 -33.76 29.00 -55.75
CA ARG A 9 -35.10 28.60 -56.23
C ARG A 9 -35.29 27.08 -56.18
N ASN A 10 -34.27 26.32 -56.53
CA ASN A 10 -34.28 24.86 -56.48
C ASN A 10 -34.41 24.35 -55.04
N LEU A 11 -33.68 24.98 -54.11
CA LEU A 11 -33.77 24.65 -52.69
C LEU A 11 -35.20 24.81 -52.13
N GLY A 12 -35.89 25.90 -52.52
CA GLY A 12 -37.27 26.17 -52.10
C GLY A 12 -38.32 25.31 -52.80
N HIS A 13 -38.15 25.03 -54.10
CA HIS A 13 -39.13 24.25 -54.86
C HIS A 13 -39.12 22.77 -54.46
N TYR A 14 -37.94 22.17 -54.28
CA TYR A 14 -37.77 20.75 -53.91
C TYR A 14 -37.54 20.54 -52.40
N TRP A 15 -38.11 21.41 -51.57
CA TRP A 15 -37.82 21.46 -50.12
C TRP A 15 -38.04 20.11 -49.40
N ARG A 16 -39.00 19.29 -49.84
CA ARG A 16 -39.29 17.98 -49.22
C ARG A 16 -38.15 16.99 -49.38
N THR A 17 -37.62 16.85 -50.59
CA THR A 17 -36.49 15.96 -50.88
C THR A 17 -35.21 16.50 -50.25
N ASN A 18 -35.03 17.82 -50.29
CA ASN A 18 -33.91 18.50 -49.63
C ASN A 18 -33.94 18.29 -48.11
N LEU A 19 -35.12 18.33 -47.48
CA LEU A 19 -35.28 18.08 -46.05
C LEU A 19 -34.88 16.65 -45.68
N ALA A 20 -35.18 15.65 -46.52
CA ALA A 20 -34.76 14.27 -46.29
C ALA A 20 -33.23 14.11 -46.37
N VAL A 21 -32.57 14.80 -47.31
CA VAL A 21 -31.10 14.83 -47.40
C VAL A 21 -30.50 15.51 -46.17
N VAL A 22 -31.03 16.69 -45.80
CA VAL A 22 -30.62 17.42 -44.58
C VAL A 22 -30.79 16.55 -43.35
N GLY A 23 -31.91 15.83 -43.21
CA GLY A 23 -32.17 14.91 -42.11
C GLY A 23 -31.19 13.74 -42.06
N GLY A 24 -30.90 13.10 -43.20
CA GLY A 24 -29.91 12.02 -43.28
C GLY A 24 -28.50 12.48 -42.88
N VAL A 25 -28.06 13.64 -43.40
CA VAL A 25 -26.78 14.25 -42.99
C VAL A 25 -26.79 14.63 -41.50
N ALA A 26 -27.88 15.24 -41.02
CA ALA A 26 -28.01 15.63 -39.62
C ALA A 26 -27.92 14.43 -38.67
N VAL A 27 -28.55 13.31 -38.99
CA VAL A 27 -28.45 12.07 -38.20
C VAL A 27 -27.02 11.54 -38.21
N ALA A 28 -26.36 11.47 -39.38
CA ALA A 28 -24.98 10.99 -39.47
C ALA A 28 -24.03 11.85 -38.62
N VAL A 29 -24.16 13.17 -38.69
CA VAL A 29 -23.35 14.12 -37.91
C VAL A 29 -23.70 14.06 -36.42
N ALA A 30 -24.98 13.99 -36.06
CA ALA A 30 -25.42 13.89 -34.66
C ALA A 30 -24.88 12.64 -33.97
N VAL A 31 -24.94 11.50 -34.66
CA VAL A 31 -24.43 10.23 -34.14
C VAL A 31 -22.90 10.26 -34.01
N LEU A 32 -22.18 10.72 -35.03
CA LEU A 32 -20.71 10.74 -35.01
C LEU A 32 -20.16 11.74 -33.97
N ALA A 33 -20.62 12.99 -34.00
CA ALA A 33 -20.21 14.00 -33.05
C ALA A 33 -20.71 13.67 -31.63
N GLY A 34 -21.90 13.08 -31.52
CA GLY A 34 -22.46 12.64 -30.25
C GLY A 34 -21.66 11.51 -29.60
N ALA A 35 -21.21 10.52 -30.37
CA ALA A 35 -20.33 9.45 -29.90
C ALA A 35 -19.00 10.00 -29.33
N LEU A 36 -18.38 10.94 -30.04
CA LEU A 36 -17.17 11.63 -29.58
C LEU A 36 -17.43 12.41 -28.28
N LEU A 37 -18.54 13.15 -28.24
CA LEU A 37 -18.92 13.97 -27.09
C LEU A 37 -19.20 13.14 -25.84
N VAL A 38 -19.84 11.97 -25.99
CA VAL A 38 -20.03 11.01 -24.89
C VAL A 38 -18.68 10.50 -24.41
N GLY A 39 -17.79 10.11 -25.32
CA GLY A 39 -16.45 9.63 -24.97
C GLY A 39 -15.61 10.66 -24.19
N THR A 40 -15.59 11.92 -24.64
CA THR A 40 -14.89 13.00 -23.93
C THR A 40 -15.53 13.29 -22.57
N SER A 41 -16.87 13.33 -22.50
CA SER A 41 -17.62 13.58 -21.27
C SER A 41 -17.39 12.51 -20.21
N VAL A 42 -17.36 11.23 -20.60
CA VAL A 42 -17.05 10.12 -19.68
C VAL A 42 -15.62 10.26 -19.17
N ARG A 43 -14.65 10.49 -20.07
CA ARG A 43 -13.23 10.64 -19.70
C ARG A 43 -13.00 11.81 -18.76
N SER A 44 -13.58 12.98 -19.05
CA SER A 44 -13.44 14.17 -18.20
C SER A 44 -14.14 13.99 -16.86
N SER A 45 -15.30 13.32 -16.81
CA SER A 45 -15.99 12.99 -15.56
C SER A 45 -15.20 12.03 -14.69
N LEU A 46 -14.64 10.95 -15.27
CA LEU A 46 -13.82 10.00 -14.53
C LEU A 46 -12.53 10.64 -14.03
N ARG A 47 -11.88 11.48 -14.84
CA ARG A 47 -10.72 12.29 -14.42
C ARG A 47 -11.09 13.21 -13.25
N ALA A 48 -12.20 13.93 -13.33
CA ALA A 48 -12.66 14.82 -12.27
C ALA A 48 -12.97 14.05 -10.98
N LEU A 49 -13.62 12.89 -11.08
CA LEU A 49 -13.89 12.01 -9.94
C LEU A 49 -12.59 11.48 -9.30
N ALA A 50 -11.63 11.04 -10.11
CA ALA A 50 -10.34 10.56 -9.60
C ALA A 50 -9.59 11.67 -8.83
N LEU A 51 -9.61 12.91 -9.36
CA LEU A 51 -9.01 14.06 -8.70
C LEU A 51 -9.77 14.49 -7.43
N GLU A 52 -11.11 14.43 -7.44
CA GLU A 52 -11.94 14.71 -6.26
C GLU A 52 -11.65 13.70 -5.13
N ARG A 53 -11.55 12.41 -5.45
CA ARG A 53 -11.21 11.34 -4.49
C ARG A 53 -9.81 11.48 -3.92
N LEU A 54 -8.86 11.85 -4.75
CA LEU A 54 -7.47 12.01 -4.33
C LEU A 54 -7.26 13.29 -3.50
N GLY A 55 -8.03 14.34 -3.77
CA GLY A 55 -7.88 15.64 -3.13
C GLY A 55 -6.56 16.31 -3.52
N ALA A 56 -5.84 16.82 -2.51
CA ALA A 56 -4.64 17.65 -2.69
C ALA A 56 -3.34 16.82 -2.78
N ILE A 57 -3.45 15.49 -2.84
CA ILE A 57 -2.29 14.59 -2.88
C ILE A 57 -1.62 14.66 -4.27
N ASP A 58 -0.29 14.68 -4.27
CA ASP A 58 0.56 14.40 -5.44
C ASP A 58 1.24 13.04 -5.29
N ARG A 59 1.94 12.84 -4.16
CA ARG A 59 2.68 11.61 -3.81
C ARG A 59 2.23 11.07 -2.47
N VAL A 60 2.44 9.78 -2.29
CA VAL A 60 2.26 9.10 -1.00
C VAL A 60 3.54 8.34 -0.69
N VAL A 61 4.02 8.49 0.54
CA VAL A 61 5.00 7.59 1.14
C VAL A 61 4.22 6.64 2.05
N THR A 62 4.34 5.35 1.82
CA THR A 62 3.66 4.33 2.64
C THR A 62 4.63 3.21 2.99
N THR A 63 4.37 2.54 4.11
CA THR A 63 5.15 1.39 4.56
C THR A 63 4.21 0.36 5.18
N GLY A 64 4.61 -0.92 5.14
CA GLY A 64 3.92 -1.96 5.90
C GLY A 64 4.11 -1.85 7.42
N ARG A 65 5.07 -1.01 7.84
CA ARG A 65 5.39 -0.72 9.25
C ARG A 65 4.89 0.67 9.64
N PHE A 66 5.21 1.09 10.85
CA PHE A 66 4.92 2.43 11.35
C PHE A 66 6.24 3.19 11.48
N VAL A 67 6.26 4.44 11.01
CA VAL A 67 7.37 5.39 11.10
C VAL A 67 7.01 6.53 12.05
N SER A 68 8.00 7.25 12.55
CA SER A 68 7.73 8.43 13.40
C SER A 68 6.84 9.43 12.69
N GLU A 69 5.87 10.00 13.40
CA GLU A 69 5.06 11.12 12.91
C GLU A 69 5.91 12.35 12.58
N GLU A 70 7.03 12.54 13.29
CA GLU A 70 7.99 13.62 13.06
C GLU A 70 8.67 13.54 11.68
N THR A 71 8.69 12.36 11.07
CA THR A 71 9.22 12.14 9.71
C THR A 71 8.49 13.00 8.68
N ALA A 72 7.23 13.37 8.91
CA ALA A 72 6.53 14.33 8.06
C ALA A 72 7.23 15.70 8.02
N GLY A 73 7.65 16.20 9.18
CA GLY A 73 8.39 17.46 9.30
C GLY A 73 9.79 17.37 8.71
N ALA A 74 10.49 16.26 8.95
CA ALA A 74 11.81 16.00 8.37
C ALA A 74 11.77 15.96 6.83
N LEU A 75 10.77 15.26 6.25
CA LEU A 75 10.57 15.21 4.80
C LEU A 75 10.31 16.60 4.22
N LEU A 76 9.43 17.40 4.83
CA LEU A 76 9.14 18.75 4.35
C LEU A 76 10.38 19.66 4.38
N ALA A 77 11.26 19.47 5.37
CA ALA A 77 12.49 20.23 5.53
C ALA A 77 13.63 19.76 4.60
N ALA A 78 13.50 18.59 3.96
CA ALA A 78 14.53 18.06 3.08
C ALA A 78 14.68 18.89 1.79
N ASP A 79 15.90 18.88 1.24
CA ASP A 79 16.28 19.70 0.10
C ASP A 79 15.35 19.48 -1.10
N GLY A 80 14.78 20.58 -1.60
CA GLY A 80 13.89 20.57 -2.78
C GLY A 80 12.44 20.15 -2.51
N VAL A 81 12.11 19.54 -1.37
CA VAL A 81 10.75 19.05 -1.10
C VAL A 81 9.76 20.20 -1.03
N ALA A 82 9.99 21.20 -0.17
CA ALA A 82 9.08 22.33 0.02
C ALA A 82 8.80 23.16 -1.26
N ALA A 83 9.72 23.12 -2.24
CA ALA A 83 9.55 23.81 -3.52
C ALA A 83 8.53 23.10 -4.44
N HIS A 84 8.38 21.78 -4.30
CA HIS A 84 7.48 20.96 -5.12
C HIS A 84 6.24 20.49 -4.35
N PHE A 85 6.36 20.33 -3.04
CA PHE A 85 5.34 19.85 -2.12
C PHE A 85 5.23 20.82 -0.95
N PRO A 86 4.28 21.77 -0.98
CA PRO A 86 4.16 22.80 0.06
C PRO A 86 3.77 22.24 1.43
N SER A 87 3.31 20.99 1.50
CA SER A 87 2.93 20.34 2.75
C SER A 87 3.18 18.83 2.70
N VAL A 88 3.52 18.28 3.86
CA VAL A 88 3.60 16.84 4.14
C VAL A 88 2.77 16.56 5.39
N VAL A 89 1.85 15.58 5.33
CA VAL A 89 0.94 15.27 6.45
C VAL A 89 0.99 13.79 6.80
N PRO A 90 1.13 13.46 8.10
CA PRO A 90 1.06 12.09 8.58
C PRO A 90 -0.37 11.61 8.80
N MET A 91 -0.62 10.33 8.52
CA MET A 91 -1.88 9.68 8.82
C MET A 91 -1.69 8.17 9.03
N VAL A 92 -2.61 7.55 9.75
CA VAL A 92 -2.74 6.09 9.78
C VAL A 92 -3.78 5.67 8.75
N ALA A 93 -3.43 4.74 7.87
CA ALA A 93 -4.36 4.17 6.91
C ALA A 93 -4.30 2.64 6.98
N VAL A 94 -5.39 2.04 7.46
CA VAL A 94 -5.53 0.59 7.62
C VAL A 94 -6.87 0.12 7.05
N GLU A 95 -6.96 -1.17 6.74
CA GLU A 95 -8.22 -1.79 6.35
C GLU A 95 -8.88 -2.43 7.57
N GLY A 96 -10.21 -2.34 7.64
CA GLY A 96 -10.96 -2.82 8.78
C GLY A 96 -12.35 -3.29 8.43
N PHE A 97 -13.05 -3.73 9.48
CA PHE A 97 -14.41 -4.20 9.45
C PHE A 97 -15.28 -3.30 10.33
N VAL A 98 -16.42 -2.85 9.82
CA VAL A 98 -17.30 -1.95 10.56
C VAL A 98 -18.65 -2.63 10.80
N THR A 99 -19.09 -2.65 12.04
CA THR A 99 -20.41 -3.13 12.45
C THR A 99 -21.24 -1.97 12.98
N HIS A 100 -22.44 -1.78 12.44
CA HIS A 100 -23.43 -0.89 13.03
C HIS A 100 -24.01 -1.56 14.28
N GLN A 101 -23.79 -0.96 15.46
CA GLN A 101 -24.09 -1.59 16.75
C GLN A 101 -25.59 -1.91 16.92
N ALA A 102 -26.49 -1.02 16.50
CA ALA A 102 -27.93 -1.19 16.73
C ALA A 102 -28.54 -2.26 15.81
N SER A 103 -28.16 -2.26 14.53
CA SER A 103 -28.74 -3.17 13.53
C SER A 103 -27.99 -4.48 13.36
N GLY A 104 -26.72 -4.54 13.80
CA GLY A 104 -25.81 -5.65 13.54
C GLY A 104 -25.34 -5.78 12.08
N ARG A 105 -25.70 -4.82 11.20
CA ARG A 105 -25.21 -4.77 9.81
C ARG A 105 -23.71 -4.54 9.79
N ARG A 106 -23.06 -5.09 8.78
CA ARG A 106 -21.62 -5.26 8.71
C ARG A 106 -21.10 -4.93 7.32
N ALA A 107 -19.94 -4.25 7.28
CA ALA A 107 -19.21 -3.94 6.07
C ALA A 107 -17.74 -4.35 6.25
N SER A 108 -17.17 -5.03 5.26
CA SER A 108 -15.77 -5.43 5.19
C SER A 108 -15.02 -4.62 4.15
N GLY A 109 -13.69 -4.58 4.25
CA GLY A 109 -12.84 -3.83 3.34
C GLY A 109 -13.03 -2.32 3.45
N VAL A 110 -13.35 -1.86 4.66
CA VAL A 110 -13.54 -0.44 4.96
C VAL A 110 -12.18 0.17 5.23
N GLN A 111 -11.88 1.30 4.57
CA GLN A 111 -10.66 2.05 4.85
C GLN A 111 -10.85 2.86 6.14
N VAL A 112 -9.98 2.64 7.12
CA VAL A 112 -9.99 3.37 8.39
C VAL A 112 -8.81 4.33 8.40
N TYR A 113 -9.13 5.62 8.43
CA TYR A 113 -8.17 6.71 8.37
C TYR A 113 -8.08 7.40 9.73
N GLY A 114 -6.92 7.27 10.38
CA GLY A 114 -6.55 8.10 11.53
C GLY A 114 -6.02 9.43 11.05
N VAL A 115 -6.76 10.51 11.31
CA VAL A 115 -6.46 11.86 10.81
C VAL A 115 -6.59 12.91 11.91
N ASP A 116 -6.02 14.09 11.66
CA ASP A 116 -6.15 15.27 12.51
C ASP A 116 -6.33 16.56 11.68
N ASP A 117 -6.23 17.73 12.32
CA ASP A 117 -6.42 19.03 11.68
C ASP A 117 -5.44 19.30 10.51
N ARG A 118 -4.26 18.67 10.51
CA ARG A 118 -3.28 18.81 9.42
C ARG A 118 -3.81 18.21 8.14
N PHE A 119 -4.52 17.07 8.23
CA PHE A 119 -5.18 16.44 7.08
C PHE A 119 -6.21 17.36 6.43
N TRP A 120 -7.11 17.95 7.22
CA TRP A 120 -8.13 18.85 6.70
C TRP A 120 -7.52 20.10 6.07
N THR A 121 -6.54 20.70 6.74
CA THR A 121 -5.82 21.89 6.25
C THR A 121 -5.07 21.60 4.94
N PHE A 122 -4.43 20.43 4.82
CA PHE A 122 -3.75 20.00 3.59
C PHE A 122 -4.67 19.97 2.38
N HIS A 123 -5.95 19.65 2.60
CA HIS A 123 -7.00 19.63 1.59
C HIS A 123 -7.79 20.95 1.44
N ASP A 124 -7.28 22.05 2.02
CA ASP A 124 -7.92 23.38 2.04
C ASP A 124 -9.33 23.35 2.65
N ARG A 125 -9.47 22.62 3.76
CA ARG A 125 -10.70 22.53 4.56
C ARG A 125 -10.51 23.13 5.92
N ASP A 126 -11.48 23.94 6.32
CA ASP A 126 -11.53 24.55 7.64
C ASP A 126 -11.70 23.46 8.73
N PRO A 127 -10.69 23.25 9.61
CA PRO A 127 -10.77 22.25 10.67
C PRO A 127 -11.86 22.56 11.69
N GLY A 128 -12.28 23.83 11.84
CA GLY A 128 -13.25 24.25 12.85
C GLY A 128 -14.61 23.54 12.76
N GLY A 129 -14.98 23.05 11.57
CA GLY A 129 -16.19 22.25 11.33
C GLY A 129 -15.95 20.76 11.08
N LEU A 130 -14.69 20.30 11.17
CA LEU A 130 -14.23 18.94 10.84
C LEU A 130 -13.33 18.36 11.96
N ALA A 131 -13.30 18.99 13.13
CA ALA A 131 -12.62 18.43 14.30
C ALA A 131 -13.36 17.19 14.79
N LEU A 132 -12.63 16.09 14.96
CA LEU A 132 -13.13 14.85 15.54
C LEU A 132 -12.87 14.85 17.05
N ASP A 133 -13.91 14.63 17.85
CA ASP A 133 -13.74 14.30 19.26
C ASP A 133 -13.17 12.89 19.43
N ARG A 134 -12.63 12.57 20.62
CA ARG A 134 -11.91 11.32 20.87
C ARG A 134 -12.67 10.05 20.44
N ASN A 135 -14.01 10.05 20.56
CA ASN A 135 -14.85 8.91 20.20
C ASN A 135 -15.75 9.19 18.98
N GLY A 136 -15.50 10.29 18.27
CA GLY A 136 -16.22 10.63 17.05
C GLY A 136 -15.68 9.88 15.84
N ALA A 137 -16.55 9.67 14.88
CA ALA A 137 -16.19 9.17 13.57
C ALA A 137 -16.96 9.94 12.49
N PHE A 138 -16.25 10.27 11.41
CA PHE A 138 -16.89 10.61 10.15
C PHE A 138 -16.95 9.40 9.25
N VAL A 139 -18.02 9.27 8.48
CA VAL A 139 -18.20 8.15 7.55
C VAL A 139 -18.45 8.65 6.14
N SER A 140 -17.99 7.89 5.15
CA SER A 140 -18.37 8.14 3.76
C SER A 140 -19.86 7.88 3.53
N ASP A 141 -20.42 8.54 2.52
CA ASP A 141 -21.81 8.31 2.08
C ASP A 141 -22.03 6.85 1.65
N GLY A 142 -21.05 6.24 0.98
CA GLY A 142 -21.10 4.83 0.58
C GLY A 142 -21.21 3.87 1.76
N LEU A 143 -20.41 4.07 2.81
CA LEU A 143 -20.49 3.25 4.02
C LEU A 143 -21.77 3.51 4.80
N ALA A 144 -22.19 4.78 4.88
CA ALA A 144 -23.41 5.17 5.56
C ALA A 144 -24.65 4.50 4.95
N GLY A 145 -24.73 4.50 3.61
CA GLY A 145 -25.81 3.84 2.86
C GLY A 145 -25.82 2.32 3.03
N GLU A 146 -24.65 1.67 3.01
CA GLU A 146 -24.52 0.21 3.17
C GLU A 146 -24.97 -0.25 4.57
N LEU A 147 -24.48 0.44 5.61
CA LEU A 147 -24.81 0.12 7.01
C LEU A 147 -26.17 0.67 7.46
N GLY A 148 -26.72 1.64 6.74
CA GLY A 148 -27.92 2.38 7.14
C GLY A 148 -27.71 3.16 8.43
N VAL A 149 -26.55 3.79 8.59
CA VAL A 149 -26.17 4.55 9.80
C VAL A 149 -26.51 6.02 9.64
N ALA A 150 -26.96 6.64 10.73
CA ALA A 150 -27.29 8.05 10.83
C ALA A 150 -26.36 8.76 11.85
N LEU A 151 -26.53 10.08 11.98
CA LEU A 151 -25.87 10.85 13.04
C LEU A 151 -26.19 10.27 14.42
N GLU A 152 -25.19 10.30 15.31
CA GLU A 152 -25.22 9.76 16.68
C GLU A 152 -25.31 8.23 16.81
N ASP A 153 -25.34 7.48 15.70
CA ASP A 153 -25.28 6.02 15.74
C ASP A 153 -23.89 5.54 16.18
N ALA A 154 -23.86 4.40 16.87
CA ALA A 154 -22.62 3.78 17.30
C ALA A 154 -22.10 2.72 16.31
N LEU A 155 -20.83 2.83 15.97
CA LEU A 155 -20.07 1.90 15.15
C LEU A 155 -19.07 1.13 15.99
N LEU A 156 -18.89 -0.14 15.67
CA LEU A 156 -17.77 -0.95 16.12
C LEU A 156 -16.83 -1.11 14.93
N VAL A 157 -15.69 -0.41 14.98
CA VAL A 157 -14.65 -0.44 13.95
C VAL A 157 -13.56 -1.37 14.43
N ARG A 158 -13.41 -2.52 13.76
CA ARG A 158 -12.36 -3.49 14.04
C ARG A 158 -11.23 -3.33 13.04
N VAL A 159 -10.02 -3.09 13.54
CA VAL A 159 -8.80 -2.93 12.75
C VAL A 159 -7.77 -3.97 13.19
N GLU A 160 -6.98 -4.48 12.25
CA GLU A 160 -5.89 -5.40 12.57
C GLU A 160 -4.79 -4.66 13.34
N LYS A 161 -4.22 -5.31 14.37
CA LYS A 161 -3.09 -4.75 15.12
C LYS A 161 -1.81 -4.92 14.29
N PRO A 162 -1.08 -3.84 13.99
CA PRO A 162 0.22 -3.94 13.33
C PRO A 162 1.19 -4.78 14.14
N SER A 163 1.96 -5.64 13.47
CA SER A 163 3.06 -6.40 14.08
C SER A 163 4.31 -6.27 13.22
N ALA A 164 5.45 -5.98 13.85
CA ALA A 164 6.75 -6.02 13.18
C ALA A 164 7.16 -7.47 12.86
N VAL A 165 6.74 -8.41 13.72
CA VAL A 165 6.98 -9.85 13.54
C VAL A 165 5.95 -10.41 12.53
N PRO A 166 6.39 -11.03 11.43
CA PRO A 166 5.48 -11.60 10.45
C PRO A 166 4.58 -12.69 11.03
N ILE A 167 3.29 -12.71 10.65
CA ILE A 167 2.28 -13.70 11.11
C ILE A 167 2.68 -15.15 10.77
N SER A 168 3.54 -15.33 9.76
CA SER A 168 4.04 -16.65 9.37
C SER A 168 5.35 -17.06 10.09
N SER A 169 5.86 -16.24 11.02
CA SER A 169 7.01 -16.56 11.87
C SER A 169 6.56 -17.24 13.16
N LEU A 170 7.47 -17.94 13.86
CA LEU A 170 7.21 -18.52 15.19
C LEU A 170 6.70 -17.50 16.19
N HIS A 171 7.23 -16.30 16.16
CA HIS A 171 6.89 -15.25 17.11
C HIS A 171 5.73 -14.35 16.64
N GLY A 172 5.03 -14.71 15.55
CA GLY A 172 3.89 -13.94 15.06
C GLY A 172 2.56 -14.34 15.72
N ARG A 173 1.82 -13.39 16.31
CA ARG A 173 0.48 -13.65 16.89
C ARG A 173 -0.58 -13.83 15.80
N ARG A 174 -1.33 -14.94 15.82
CA ARG A 174 -2.47 -15.23 14.92
C ARG A 174 -3.83 -15.08 15.61
N ASP A 175 -3.81 -15.14 16.93
CA ASP A 175 -4.90 -15.08 17.89
C ASP A 175 -5.25 -13.63 18.30
N ASP A 176 -4.33 -12.68 18.13
CA ASP A 176 -4.59 -11.25 18.33
C ASP A 176 -5.25 -10.62 17.09
N VAL A 177 -6.50 -11.02 16.82
CA VAL A 177 -7.25 -10.80 15.57
C VAL A 177 -7.74 -9.33 15.37
N GLY A 178 -7.05 -8.36 15.96
CA GLY A 178 -7.35 -6.93 15.82
C GLY A 178 -8.15 -6.30 16.96
N ARG A 179 -8.05 -4.99 17.06
CA ARG A 179 -8.63 -4.14 18.11
C ARG A 179 -9.95 -3.53 17.67
N THR A 180 -10.85 -3.25 18.61
CA THR A 180 -12.21 -2.76 18.30
C THR A 180 -12.45 -1.39 18.94
N LEU A 181 -12.57 -0.37 18.10
CA LEU A 181 -12.98 0.97 18.51
C LEU A 181 -14.51 1.08 18.50
N ARG A 182 -15.07 1.59 19.59
CA ARG A 182 -16.47 2.01 19.63
C ARG A 182 -16.56 3.51 19.40
N LEU A 183 -17.14 3.91 18.27
CA LEU A 183 -17.18 5.31 17.81
C LEU A 183 -18.61 5.76 17.53
N GLY A 184 -18.92 7.02 17.80
CA GLY A 184 -20.18 7.66 17.45
C GLY A 184 -20.07 8.39 16.11
N VAL A 185 -21.05 8.21 15.22
CA VAL A 185 -21.09 8.91 13.94
C VAL A 185 -21.44 10.38 14.16
N THR A 186 -20.47 11.26 14.02
CA THR A 186 -20.67 12.72 14.17
C THR A 186 -21.01 13.39 12.84
N ARG A 187 -20.64 12.77 11.71
CA ARG A 187 -20.98 13.29 10.37
C ARG A 187 -20.90 12.20 9.30
N VAL A 188 -21.83 12.28 8.34
CA VAL A 188 -21.67 11.63 7.03
C VAL A 188 -21.07 12.66 6.08
N LEU A 189 -19.87 12.40 5.57
CA LEU A 189 -19.15 13.35 4.73
C LEU A 189 -19.73 13.34 3.31
N ALA A 190 -20.10 14.53 2.84
CA ALA A 190 -20.38 14.74 1.43
C ALA A 190 -19.08 14.62 0.61
N ALA A 191 -19.21 14.36 -0.69
CA ALA A 191 -18.03 14.29 -1.55
C ALA A 191 -17.23 15.59 -1.60
N ALA A 192 -17.96 16.72 -1.53
CA ALA A 192 -17.35 18.03 -1.37
C ALA A 192 -16.46 18.07 -0.12
N ASP A 193 -16.78 17.39 0.98
CA ASP A 193 -16.00 17.37 2.23
C ASP A 193 -15.11 16.11 2.35
N LEU A 194 -14.56 15.62 1.23
CA LEU A 194 -13.69 14.43 1.17
C LEU A 194 -14.38 13.11 1.57
N GLY A 195 -15.71 13.04 1.53
CA GLY A 195 -16.44 11.79 1.82
C GLY A 195 -16.17 10.66 0.84
N GLU A 196 -15.63 10.96 -0.33
CA GLU A 196 -15.16 9.98 -1.32
C GLU A 196 -13.64 9.77 -1.30
N PHE A 197 -12.95 10.30 -0.29
CA PHE A 197 -11.48 10.32 -0.28
C PHE A 197 -10.89 8.91 -0.35
N SER A 198 -9.92 8.76 -1.25
CA SER A 198 -9.06 7.61 -1.33
C SER A 198 -7.79 7.96 -2.09
N PHE A 199 -6.65 7.58 -1.52
CA PHE A 199 -5.36 7.66 -2.20
C PHE A 199 -5.00 6.38 -2.96
N ARG A 200 -5.85 5.35 -2.89
CA ARG A 200 -5.73 4.09 -3.64
C ARG A 200 -6.84 4.02 -4.70
N PRO A 201 -6.56 3.55 -5.92
CA PRO A 201 -7.59 3.35 -6.93
C PRO A 201 -8.65 2.35 -6.44
N ALA A 202 -9.92 2.76 -6.39
CA ALA A 202 -11.04 1.91 -5.98
C ALA A 202 -12.27 2.12 -6.88
N GLN A 203 -13.00 1.04 -7.14
CA GLN A 203 -14.27 1.06 -7.88
C GLN A 203 -15.47 1.18 -6.94
N GLY A 204 -16.52 1.86 -7.39
CA GLY A 204 -17.73 2.12 -6.58
C GLY A 204 -17.53 3.25 -5.58
N LEU A 205 -18.53 3.49 -4.72
CA LEU A 205 -18.48 4.52 -3.67
C LEU A 205 -17.41 4.20 -2.63
N ALA A 206 -16.78 5.25 -2.08
CA ALA A 206 -15.81 5.07 -1.01
C ALA A 206 -16.47 4.43 0.22
N ARG A 207 -15.78 3.46 0.81
CA ARG A 207 -16.14 2.86 2.10
C ARG A 207 -15.05 3.24 3.09
N SER A 208 -15.22 4.38 3.75
CA SER A 208 -14.21 4.91 4.66
C SER A 208 -14.81 5.42 5.97
N VAL A 209 -14.01 5.30 7.02
CA VAL A 209 -14.25 5.91 8.34
C VAL A 209 -13.04 6.75 8.69
N PHE A 210 -13.27 7.99 9.10
CA PHE A 210 -12.25 8.89 9.62
C PHE A 210 -12.39 8.97 11.13
N VAL A 211 -11.28 8.76 11.83
CA VAL A 211 -11.19 8.70 13.29
C VAL A 211 -10.04 9.60 13.76
N PRO A 212 -10.05 10.08 15.01
CA PRO A 212 -8.92 10.83 15.54
C PRO A 212 -7.62 10.03 15.45
N LEU A 213 -6.57 10.63 14.88
CA LEU A 213 -5.25 9.99 14.73
C LEU A 213 -4.75 9.44 16.06
N SER A 214 -4.79 10.26 17.12
CA SER A 214 -4.34 9.86 18.46
C SER A 214 -5.13 8.69 19.04
N ARG A 215 -6.45 8.62 18.77
CA ARG A 215 -7.29 7.51 19.25
C ARG A 215 -6.95 6.21 18.53
N LEU A 216 -6.71 6.27 17.21
CA LEU A 216 -6.34 5.10 16.44
C LEU A 216 -4.93 4.62 16.82
N GLN A 217 -3.98 5.53 17.02
CA GLN A 217 -2.63 5.20 17.48
C GLN A 217 -2.65 4.52 18.85
N GLU A 218 -3.42 5.05 19.82
CA GLU A 218 -3.59 4.44 21.16
C GLU A 218 -4.15 3.02 21.05
N GLU A 219 -5.19 2.82 20.23
CA GLU A 219 -5.79 1.50 20.07
C GLU A 219 -4.85 0.49 19.38
N LEU A 220 -3.99 0.97 18.47
CA LEU A 220 -3.00 0.15 17.77
C LEU A 220 -1.69 -0.02 18.54
N GLU A 221 -1.51 0.66 19.69
CA GLU A 221 -0.26 0.70 20.45
C GLU A 221 0.92 1.27 19.62
N THR A 222 0.64 2.31 18.84
CA THR A 222 1.60 2.99 17.94
C THR A 222 1.60 4.51 18.12
N GLU A 223 1.58 4.99 19.37
CA GLU A 223 1.57 6.42 19.69
C GLU A 223 2.73 7.17 19.02
N GLY A 224 2.41 8.31 18.38
CA GLY A 224 3.40 9.11 17.67
C GLY A 224 3.99 8.46 16.43
N ARG A 225 3.41 7.34 15.95
CA ARG A 225 3.83 6.68 14.71
C ARG A 225 2.68 6.58 13.69
N VAL A 226 3.03 6.54 12.42
CA VAL A 226 2.10 6.48 11.27
C VAL A 226 2.63 5.58 10.18
N ASN A 227 1.77 5.08 9.28
CA ASN A 227 2.20 4.22 8.17
C ASN A 227 2.06 4.88 6.78
N THR A 228 1.53 6.11 6.75
CA THR A 228 1.25 6.84 5.51
C THR A 228 1.58 8.32 5.69
N LEU A 229 2.34 8.89 4.77
CA LEU A 229 2.66 10.31 4.67
C LEU A 229 2.17 10.83 3.31
N LEU A 230 1.38 11.89 3.32
CA LEU A 230 0.82 12.51 2.13
C LEU A 230 1.68 13.72 1.76
N LEU A 231 2.17 13.78 0.51
CA LEU A 231 2.92 14.92 -0.01
C LEU A 231 2.09 15.61 -1.09
N GLY A 232 1.99 16.93 -1.00
CA GLY A 232 1.21 17.73 -1.93
C GLY A 232 0.74 19.05 -1.34
N GLY A 233 -0.49 19.41 -1.65
CA GLY A 233 -1.14 20.68 -1.27
C GLY A 233 -1.71 21.41 -2.49
N VAL A 234 -2.79 22.17 -2.28
CA VAL A 234 -3.62 22.76 -3.35
C VAL A 234 -2.79 23.57 -4.36
N SER A 235 -1.79 24.33 -3.90
CA SER A 235 -0.89 25.11 -4.76
C SER A 235 0.02 24.26 -5.67
N ALA A 236 0.43 23.05 -5.24
CA ALA A 236 1.27 22.16 -6.06
C ALA A 236 0.46 21.40 -7.12
N THR A 237 -0.79 21.07 -6.81
CA THR A 237 -1.65 20.29 -7.71
C THR A 237 -2.05 21.03 -8.99
N ALA A 238 -2.00 22.37 -8.97
CA ALA A 238 -2.23 23.22 -10.15
C ALA A 238 -1.00 23.30 -11.09
N ALA A 239 0.19 22.98 -10.60
CA ALA A 239 1.45 22.99 -11.38
C ALA A 239 1.86 21.58 -11.88
N ALA A 240 1.10 20.54 -11.52
CA ALA A 240 1.46 19.15 -11.77
C ALA A 240 1.27 18.69 -13.24
N ASP A 241 0.59 19.47 -14.09
CA ASP A 241 0.33 19.15 -15.51
C ASP A 241 1.54 19.36 -16.45
N ASP A 242 2.67 19.90 -15.96
CA ASP A 242 3.91 20.08 -16.73
C ASP A 242 4.98 19.07 -16.34
N GLY A 243 5.27 18.10 -17.23
CA GLY A 243 6.57 17.43 -17.53
C GLY A 243 7.60 17.04 -16.44
N GLY A 244 7.32 17.22 -15.16
CA GLY A 244 8.26 17.11 -14.04
C GLY A 244 7.95 15.99 -13.06
N ASP A 245 7.12 15.02 -13.47
CA ASP A 245 6.69 13.90 -12.63
C ASP A 245 7.88 13.07 -12.13
N ALA A 246 8.81 12.74 -13.03
CA ALA A 246 10.03 12.00 -12.69
C ALA A 246 10.92 12.77 -11.71
N VAL A 247 11.05 14.10 -11.88
CA VAL A 247 11.83 14.96 -10.99
C VAL A 247 11.20 15.00 -9.59
N ARG A 248 9.88 15.14 -9.50
CA ARG A 248 9.15 15.11 -8.23
C ARG A 248 9.27 13.76 -7.53
N GLN A 249 9.24 12.65 -8.28
CA GLN A 249 9.48 11.31 -7.75
C GLN A 249 10.90 11.19 -7.18
N GLU A 250 11.92 11.61 -7.94
CA GLU A 250 13.32 11.55 -7.52
C GLU A 250 13.57 12.39 -6.26
N ILE A 251 12.98 13.59 -6.18
CA ILE A 251 13.06 14.45 -4.98
C ILE A 251 12.40 13.79 -3.76
N ALA A 252 11.21 13.21 -3.92
CA ALA A 252 10.53 12.54 -2.82
C ALA A 252 11.29 11.29 -2.35
N GLU A 253 11.81 10.49 -3.28
CA GLU A 253 12.65 9.33 -2.96
C GLU A 253 13.97 9.73 -2.28
N ALA A 254 14.65 10.76 -2.78
CA ALA A 254 15.87 11.28 -2.18
C ALA A 254 15.62 11.82 -0.76
N ALA A 255 14.49 12.50 -0.54
CA ALA A 255 14.09 12.96 0.78
C ALA A 255 13.83 11.80 1.75
N VAL A 256 13.17 10.72 1.31
CA VAL A 256 13.00 9.52 2.14
C VAL A 256 14.35 8.90 2.50
N ARG A 257 15.27 8.78 1.54
CA ARG A 257 16.65 8.30 1.81
C ARG A 257 17.42 9.18 2.79
N ALA A 258 17.23 10.49 2.74
CA ALA A 258 17.93 11.43 3.61
C ALA A 258 17.36 11.48 5.04
N THR A 259 16.07 11.17 5.22
CA THR A 259 15.34 11.41 6.47
C THR A 259 14.95 10.15 7.24
N ALA A 260 14.92 8.98 6.59
CA ALA A 260 14.60 7.72 7.26
C ALA A 260 15.62 7.40 8.36
N THR A 261 15.10 7.00 9.52
CA THR A 261 15.90 6.53 10.66
C THR A 261 15.99 5.01 10.67
N LEU A 262 16.94 4.42 11.41
CA LEU A 262 16.98 2.97 11.59
C LEU A 262 15.71 2.44 12.30
N ALA A 263 15.14 3.21 13.22
CA ALA A 263 13.89 2.87 13.88
C ALA A 263 12.69 2.80 12.90
N ASP A 264 12.65 3.66 11.88
CA ASP A 264 11.67 3.59 10.78
C ASP A 264 11.84 2.31 9.93
N LEU A 265 13.07 1.79 9.87
CA LEU A 265 13.42 0.52 9.25
C LEU A 265 13.28 -0.67 10.20
N GLY A 266 12.78 -0.47 11.43
CA GLY A 266 12.64 -1.51 12.45
C GLY A 266 13.97 -2.15 12.86
N LEU A 267 15.04 -1.36 12.85
CA LEU A 267 16.38 -1.74 13.30
C LEU A 267 16.77 -0.94 14.54
N ARG A 268 17.49 -1.58 15.46
CA ARG A 268 18.01 -0.96 16.67
C ARG A 268 19.51 -1.23 16.78
N VAL A 269 20.25 -0.24 17.27
CA VAL A 269 21.65 -0.36 17.62
C VAL A 269 21.79 -0.04 19.10
N ARG A 270 22.28 -0.99 19.90
CA ARG A 270 22.36 -0.86 21.36
C ARG A 270 23.79 -1.10 21.82
N ALA A 271 24.33 -0.16 22.60
CA ALA A 271 25.58 -0.38 23.30
C ALA A 271 25.34 -1.28 24.52
N LEU A 272 26.23 -2.25 24.74
CA LEU A 272 26.17 -3.25 25.79
C LEU A 272 27.46 -3.20 26.62
N PRO A 273 27.53 -2.30 27.62
CA PRO A 273 28.75 -2.03 28.36
C PRO A 273 29.26 -3.23 29.17
N GLU A 274 28.35 -4.06 29.71
CA GLU A 274 28.72 -5.24 30.50
C GLU A 274 29.38 -6.32 29.63
N GLN A 275 28.93 -6.44 28.38
CA GLN A 275 29.42 -7.41 27.41
C GLN A 275 30.56 -6.85 26.53
N GLY A 276 30.83 -5.55 26.59
CA GLY A 276 31.89 -4.94 25.77
C GLY A 276 31.54 -4.84 24.27
N THR A 277 30.26 -4.88 23.90
CA THR A 277 29.83 -4.99 22.49
C THR A 277 28.75 -3.97 22.11
N VAL A 278 28.52 -3.81 20.80
CA VAL A 278 27.35 -3.15 20.24
C VAL A 278 26.49 -4.23 19.56
N ALA A 279 25.19 -4.27 19.86
CA ALA A 279 24.25 -5.17 19.22
C ALA A 279 23.44 -4.44 18.15
N VAL A 280 23.32 -5.05 16.97
CA VAL A 280 22.36 -4.65 15.94
C VAL A 280 21.25 -5.68 15.89
N GLU A 281 20.01 -5.22 16.04
CA GLU A 281 18.81 -6.05 16.24
C GLU A 281 17.66 -5.55 15.35
N SER A 282 16.61 -6.36 15.18
CA SER A 282 15.37 -5.94 14.52
C SER A 282 14.14 -6.17 15.38
N ASP A 283 13.20 -5.23 15.29
CA ASP A 283 11.86 -5.33 15.89
C ASP A 283 11.07 -6.55 15.37
N ALA A 284 11.46 -7.10 14.21
CA ALA A 284 10.86 -8.31 13.63
C ALA A 284 11.40 -9.61 14.25
N GLY A 285 12.41 -9.53 15.13
CA GLY A 285 13.09 -10.66 15.77
C GLY A 285 14.20 -11.30 14.94
N LEU A 286 14.17 -11.18 13.61
CA LEU A 286 15.22 -11.66 12.70
C LEU A 286 15.74 -10.53 11.81
N LEU A 287 17.04 -10.56 11.52
CA LEU A 287 17.69 -9.68 10.55
C LEU A 287 17.64 -10.30 9.15
N THR A 288 17.31 -9.47 8.16
CA THR A 288 17.37 -9.88 6.76
C THR A 288 18.83 -10.00 6.30
N ASP A 289 19.09 -10.87 5.32
CA ASP A 289 20.44 -11.06 4.77
C ASP A 289 21.07 -9.73 4.29
N ALA A 290 20.28 -8.88 3.64
CA ALA A 290 20.73 -7.55 3.20
C ALA A 290 21.13 -6.64 4.38
N THR A 291 20.45 -6.75 5.52
CA THR A 291 20.82 -6.02 6.73
C THR A 291 22.10 -6.58 7.33
N VAL A 292 22.24 -7.90 7.42
CA VAL A 292 23.45 -8.56 7.95
C VAL A 292 24.68 -8.18 7.11
N GLU A 293 24.59 -8.26 5.78
CA GLU A 293 25.66 -7.86 4.87
C GLU A 293 26.07 -6.38 5.07
N ALA A 294 25.10 -5.49 5.28
CA ALA A 294 25.37 -4.08 5.56
C ALA A 294 26.08 -3.89 6.90
N VAL A 295 25.66 -4.60 7.95
CA VAL A 295 26.29 -4.57 9.27
C VAL A 295 27.72 -5.08 9.21
N GLU A 296 27.97 -6.20 8.53
CA GLU A 296 29.31 -6.75 8.35
C GLU A 296 30.22 -5.82 7.54
N SER A 297 29.68 -5.15 6.51
CA SER A 297 30.41 -4.15 5.73
C SER A 297 30.82 -2.95 6.59
N VAL A 298 29.90 -2.44 7.41
CA VAL A 298 30.17 -1.35 8.36
C VAL A 298 31.20 -1.78 9.40
N ALA A 299 31.07 -2.99 9.94
CA ALA A 299 32.00 -3.55 10.91
C ALA A 299 33.42 -3.63 10.35
N ALA A 300 33.57 -4.19 9.13
CA ALA A 300 34.86 -4.30 8.45
C ALA A 300 35.49 -2.92 8.18
N ALA A 301 34.69 -1.94 7.75
CA ALA A 301 35.17 -0.57 7.48
C ALA A 301 35.65 0.15 8.76
N ARG A 302 35.10 -0.23 9.93
CA ARG A 302 35.42 0.37 11.23
C ARG A 302 36.39 -0.46 12.07
N GLY A 303 36.85 -1.61 11.58
CA GLY A 303 37.71 -2.52 12.32
C GLY A 303 37.03 -3.16 13.53
N LEU A 304 35.70 -3.32 13.48
CA LEU A 304 34.92 -4.04 14.47
C LEU A 304 34.85 -5.52 14.07
N ALA A 305 34.97 -6.42 15.04
CA ALA A 305 34.72 -7.83 14.82
C ALA A 305 33.20 -8.08 14.88
N ALA A 306 32.61 -8.52 13.77
CA ALA A 306 31.21 -8.91 13.71
C ALA A 306 31.03 -10.39 14.08
N GLU A 307 30.06 -10.68 14.93
CA GLU A 307 29.63 -12.02 15.31
C GLU A 307 28.10 -12.12 15.15
N PRO A 308 27.61 -12.85 14.14
CA PRO A 308 26.18 -13.11 14.00
C PRO A 308 25.69 -14.09 15.08
N ILE A 309 24.53 -13.82 15.66
CA ILE A 309 23.90 -14.59 16.74
C ILE A 309 22.50 -15.01 16.30
N LEU A 310 22.14 -16.26 16.56
CA LEU A 310 20.79 -16.77 16.34
C LEU A 310 20.30 -17.47 17.62
N SER A 311 19.37 -16.84 18.33
CA SER A 311 18.75 -17.43 19.52
C SER A 311 17.37 -17.98 19.20
N TYR A 312 17.03 -19.13 19.79
CA TYR A 312 15.76 -19.81 19.58
C TYR A 312 15.24 -20.41 20.89
N LEU A 313 13.92 -20.50 21.05
CA LEU A 313 13.31 -21.18 22.19
C LEU A 313 13.03 -22.63 21.82
N ALA A 314 13.76 -23.57 22.41
CA ALA A 314 13.47 -25.00 22.31
C ALA A 314 12.35 -25.36 23.29
N ASN A 315 11.42 -26.22 22.86
CA ASN A 315 10.35 -26.75 23.69
C ASN A 315 10.93 -27.66 24.79
N GLU A 316 11.93 -28.47 24.41
CA GLU A 316 12.50 -29.49 25.27
C GLU A 316 13.98 -29.71 24.95
N LEU A 317 14.82 -29.78 25.99
CA LEU A 317 16.14 -30.41 25.93
C LEU A 317 16.06 -31.72 26.69
N ARG A 318 16.55 -32.82 26.10
CA ARG A 318 16.48 -34.15 26.73
C ARG A 318 17.78 -34.91 26.62
N VAL A 319 18.14 -35.57 27.72
CA VAL A 319 19.24 -36.54 27.80
C VAL A 319 18.72 -37.77 28.55
N GLY A 320 18.62 -38.90 27.84
CA GLY A 320 17.98 -40.11 28.36
C GLY A 320 16.53 -39.85 28.77
N ASP A 321 16.21 -40.06 30.05
CA ASP A 321 14.87 -39.86 30.62
C ASP A 321 14.68 -38.46 31.26
N ARG A 322 15.72 -37.62 31.27
CA ARG A 322 15.69 -36.29 31.90
C ARG A 322 15.38 -35.21 30.88
N ILE A 323 14.59 -34.23 31.32
CA ILE A 323 14.04 -33.16 30.49
C ILE A 323 14.24 -31.81 31.18
N THR A 324 14.69 -30.84 30.40
CA THR A 324 14.63 -29.42 30.71
C THR A 324 13.68 -28.74 29.70
N PRO A 325 12.50 -28.28 30.13
CA PRO A 325 11.53 -27.66 29.23
C PRO A 325 11.93 -26.21 28.87
N TYR A 326 11.36 -25.68 27.80
CA TYR A 326 11.35 -24.27 27.39
C TYR A 326 12.69 -23.55 27.61
N SER A 327 13.69 -23.93 26.81
CA SER A 327 15.07 -23.52 26.98
C SER A 327 15.54 -22.67 25.81
N VAL A 328 16.11 -21.49 26.11
CA VAL A 328 16.78 -20.70 25.08
C VAL A 328 18.07 -21.40 24.67
N VAL A 329 18.22 -21.60 23.36
CA VAL A 329 19.42 -22.14 22.72
C VAL A 329 19.98 -21.08 21.78
N THR A 330 21.27 -20.77 21.89
CA THR A 330 21.92 -19.74 21.07
C THR A 330 22.97 -20.35 20.15
N ALA A 331 22.80 -20.14 18.85
CA ALA A 331 23.76 -20.51 17.84
C ALA A 331 24.76 -19.36 17.60
N ARG A 332 26.05 -19.65 17.77
CA ARG A 332 27.16 -18.68 17.68
C ARG A 332 28.51 -19.35 17.42
N ASP A 333 29.60 -18.59 17.40
CA ASP A 333 30.96 -19.14 17.41
C ASP A 333 31.28 -19.71 18.80
N LEU A 334 31.39 -21.04 18.91
CA LEU A 334 31.64 -21.72 20.18
C LEU A 334 33.05 -21.46 20.74
N ALA A 335 34.01 -21.02 19.93
CA ALA A 335 35.35 -20.67 20.39
C ALA A 335 35.37 -19.38 21.24
N ARG A 336 34.26 -18.62 21.25
CA ARG A 336 34.06 -17.46 22.11
C ARG A 336 33.61 -17.81 23.54
N LEU A 337 33.29 -19.08 23.80
CA LEU A 337 32.96 -19.59 25.12
C LEU A 337 34.22 -20.14 25.79
N ASP A 338 34.37 -19.94 27.10
CA ASP A 338 35.46 -20.51 27.91
C ASP A 338 35.29 -22.02 28.16
N ALA A 339 35.02 -22.78 27.10
CA ALA A 339 34.87 -24.23 27.10
C ALA A 339 35.90 -24.89 26.17
N PRO A 340 36.27 -26.16 26.42
CA PRO A 340 37.03 -26.96 25.46
C PRO A 340 36.15 -27.26 24.24
N ALA A 341 36.04 -26.31 23.32
CA ALA A 341 35.33 -26.49 22.06
C ALA A 341 36.21 -27.28 21.06
N PRO A 342 35.63 -28.18 20.24
CA PRO A 342 36.30 -28.60 19.01
C PRO A 342 36.53 -27.36 18.13
N ALA A 343 37.72 -27.25 17.52
CA ALA A 343 38.05 -26.13 16.65
C ALA A 343 37.00 -25.97 15.54
N ASP A 344 36.54 -24.74 15.34
CA ASP A 344 35.45 -24.42 14.40
C ASP A 344 35.80 -24.89 12.98
N GLY A 345 34.82 -25.52 12.30
CA GLY A 345 34.95 -26.00 10.92
C GLY A 345 35.10 -27.52 10.74
N ALA A 346 35.21 -28.31 11.81
CA ALA A 346 35.01 -29.76 11.73
C ALA A 346 33.51 -30.08 11.81
N ALA A 347 32.87 -30.32 10.66
CA ALA A 347 31.50 -30.82 10.60
C ALA A 347 31.44 -32.14 11.39
N THR A 348 30.87 -32.07 12.59
CA THR A 348 30.61 -33.22 13.45
C THR A 348 29.14 -33.56 13.31
N GLU A 349 28.85 -34.84 13.08
CA GLU A 349 27.50 -35.37 13.08
C GLU A 349 27.36 -36.34 14.26
N PRO A 350 26.45 -36.07 15.22
CA PRO A 350 25.62 -34.87 15.34
C PRO A 350 26.43 -33.61 15.73
N PRO A 351 25.89 -32.39 15.49
CA PRO A 351 26.56 -31.14 15.83
C PRO A 351 26.90 -31.03 17.33
N PRO A 352 27.97 -30.32 17.71
CA PRO A 352 28.34 -30.17 19.11
C PRO A 352 27.39 -29.19 19.80
N VAL A 353 27.14 -29.40 21.09
CA VAL A 353 26.43 -28.46 21.98
C VAL A 353 27.22 -28.24 23.26
N ILE A 354 27.30 -26.98 23.70
CA ILE A 354 27.84 -26.61 25.01
C ILE A 354 26.67 -26.24 25.90
N LEU A 355 26.55 -26.90 27.05
CA LEU A 355 25.52 -26.59 28.04
C LEU A 355 26.06 -25.61 29.07
N ASN A 356 25.19 -24.74 29.60
CA ASN A 356 25.55 -24.04 30.83
C ASN A 356 25.47 -25.00 32.03
N GLN A 357 26.11 -24.63 33.14
CA GLN A 357 26.26 -25.52 34.30
C GLN A 357 24.90 -25.97 34.87
N TRP A 358 23.93 -25.05 34.95
CA TRP A 358 22.60 -25.37 35.47
C TRP A 358 21.88 -26.42 34.60
N ALA A 359 21.92 -26.27 33.27
CA ALA A 359 21.28 -27.21 32.35
C ALA A 359 21.97 -28.57 32.35
N ALA A 360 23.30 -28.58 32.44
CA ALA A 360 24.06 -29.82 32.58
C ALA A 360 23.73 -30.57 33.87
N ASP A 361 23.59 -29.86 35.00
CA ASP A 361 23.24 -30.45 36.29
C ASP A 361 21.80 -30.99 36.33
N ASP A 362 20.84 -30.27 35.73
CA ASP A 362 19.43 -30.70 35.64
C ASP A 362 19.28 -31.95 34.75
N LEU A 363 19.97 -31.96 33.61
CA LEU A 363 19.98 -33.07 32.66
C LEU A 363 20.92 -34.22 33.06
N ASP A 364 21.78 -34.03 34.07
CA ASP A 364 22.84 -34.99 34.45
C ASP A 364 23.72 -35.36 33.24
N ALA A 365 24.08 -34.34 32.47
CA ALA A 365 24.72 -34.46 31.16
C ALA A 365 26.20 -34.03 31.21
N GLY A 366 27.06 -34.78 30.53
CA GLY A 366 28.48 -34.52 30.40
C GLY A 366 29.00 -34.64 28.97
N PRO A 367 30.27 -34.27 28.72
CA PRO A 367 30.87 -34.38 27.39
C PRO A 367 30.80 -35.80 26.83
N GLY A 368 30.24 -35.94 25.63
CA GLY A 368 30.05 -37.20 24.91
C GLY A 368 28.60 -37.68 24.86
N ASP A 369 27.71 -37.15 25.71
CA ASP A 369 26.30 -37.54 25.75
C ASP A 369 25.52 -37.05 24.51
N SER A 370 24.47 -37.79 24.15
CA SER A 370 23.51 -37.41 23.11
C SER A 370 22.41 -36.57 23.75
N LEU A 371 22.16 -35.39 23.18
CA LEU A 371 21.13 -34.47 23.62
C LEU A 371 20.16 -34.26 22.45
N SER A 372 18.88 -34.57 22.68
CA SER A 372 17.82 -34.27 21.72
C SER A 372 17.20 -32.92 22.05
N ILE A 373 16.98 -32.10 21.03
CA ILE A 373 16.22 -30.85 21.13
C ILE A 373 14.89 -31.00 20.41
N GLU A 374 13.80 -30.61 21.06
CA GLU A 374 12.48 -30.49 20.45
C GLU A 374 12.14 -29.01 20.30
N TYR A 375 11.62 -28.58 19.15
CA TYR A 375 11.26 -27.18 18.91
C TYR A 375 10.12 -27.05 17.89
N TYR A 376 9.38 -25.95 17.97
CA TYR A 376 8.32 -25.65 17.02
C TYR A 376 8.86 -24.99 15.75
N VAL A 377 8.24 -25.26 14.61
CA VAL A 377 8.47 -24.55 13.34
C VAL A 377 7.12 -24.24 12.70
N TRP A 378 6.94 -23.04 12.15
CA TRP A 378 5.81 -22.77 11.27
C TRP A 378 6.19 -23.08 9.84
N GLU A 379 5.45 -23.99 9.22
CA GLU A 379 5.54 -24.26 7.80
C GLU A 379 4.84 -23.16 6.98
N ASP A 380 5.24 -22.99 5.71
CA ASP A 380 4.68 -21.99 4.80
C ASP A 380 3.16 -22.13 4.61
N GLU A 381 2.63 -23.33 4.82
CA GLU A 381 1.20 -23.68 4.75
C GLU A 381 0.42 -23.19 5.99
N GLY A 382 1.11 -22.59 6.96
CA GLY A 382 0.52 -22.05 8.18
C GLY A 382 0.27 -23.11 9.25
N ALA A 383 0.88 -24.29 9.17
CA ALA A 383 0.82 -25.32 10.21
C ALA A 383 2.00 -25.16 11.18
N LEU A 384 1.73 -25.32 12.48
CA LEU A 384 2.75 -25.42 13.51
C LEU A 384 3.14 -26.90 13.65
N THR A 385 4.38 -27.23 13.36
CA THR A 385 4.92 -28.58 13.49
C THR A 385 6.02 -28.65 14.53
N THR A 386 6.15 -29.81 15.15
CA THR A 386 7.21 -30.09 16.11
C THR A 386 8.35 -30.80 15.38
N HIS A 387 9.56 -30.27 15.50
CA HIS A 387 10.78 -30.83 14.95
C HIS A 387 11.71 -31.28 16.07
N GLU A 388 12.51 -32.30 15.79
CA GLU A 388 13.53 -32.82 16.69
C GLU A 388 14.90 -32.81 16.00
N ALA A 389 15.96 -32.54 16.77
CA ALA A 389 17.34 -32.69 16.31
C ALA A 389 18.23 -33.28 17.40
N GLU A 390 19.21 -34.08 16.99
CA GLU A 390 20.20 -34.66 17.88
C GLU A 390 21.48 -33.83 17.87
N LEU A 391 22.04 -33.60 19.05
CA LEU A 391 23.28 -32.87 19.31
C LEU A 391 24.19 -33.73 20.20
N ARG A 392 25.50 -33.48 20.16
CA ARG A 392 26.47 -34.12 21.06
C ARG A 392 27.02 -33.11 22.05
N VAL A 393 26.89 -33.39 23.35
CA VAL A 393 27.45 -32.53 24.39
C VAL A 393 28.97 -32.51 24.26
N ALA A 394 29.53 -31.35 23.96
CA ALA A 394 30.97 -31.13 23.78
C ALA A 394 31.64 -30.59 25.04
N GLY A 395 30.89 -29.82 25.85
CA GLY A 395 31.41 -29.18 27.05
C GLY A 395 30.30 -28.60 27.92
N VAL A 396 30.69 -28.22 29.12
CA VAL A 396 29.84 -27.50 30.08
C VAL A 396 30.58 -26.23 30.49
N VAL A 397 29.86 -25.09 30.54
CA VAL A 397 30.41 -23.79 30.96
C VAL A 397 29.69 -23.25 32.20
N PRO A 398 30.39 -22.56 33.11
CA PRO A 398 29.72 -21.83 34.18
C PRO A 398 28.83 -20.73 33.59
N ILE A 399 27.80 -20.32 34.33
CA ILE A 399 26.98 -19.16 33.98
C ILE A 399 27.76 -17.89 34.38
N GLU A 400 28.86 -17.63 33.67
CA GLU A 400 29.73 -16.48 33.83
C GLU A 400 30.17 -15.94 32.46
N GLY A 401 30.55 -14.66 32.38
CA GLY A 401 31.09 -14.06 31.16
C GLY A 401 30.14 -14.19 29.95
N ALA A 402 30.68 -14.65 28.82
CA ALA A 402 29.93 -14.77 27.56
C ALA A 402 28.78 -15.81 27.59
N ALA A 403 28.76 -16.70 28.59
CA ALA A 403 27.71 -17.70 28.79
C ALA A 403 26.58 -17.22 29.71
N ALA A 404 26.75 -16.07 30.38
CA ALA A 404 25.79 -15.45 31.29
C ALA A 404 25.07 -14.23 30.68
N ASP A 405 24.98 -14.17 29.35
CA ASP A 405 24.49 -13.00 28.63
C ASP A 405 23.00 -13.16 28.25
N PRO A 406 22.06 -12.52 28.98
CA PRO A 406 20.64 -12.56 28.64
C PRO A 406 20.32 -11.75 27.37
N ASP A 407 21.19 -10.81 26.98
CA ASP A 407 21.05 -9.95 25.79
C ASP A 407 21.45 -10.65 24.48
N LEU A 408 21.80 -11.94 24.51
CA LEU A 408 21.91 -12.75 23.28
C LEU A 408 20.54 -13.02 22.67
N THR A 409 19.53 -13.09 23.53
CA THR A 409 18.16 -13.38 23.16
C THR A 409 17.46 -12.08 22.80
N PRO A 410 16.83 -11.96 21.61
CA PRO A 410 16.06 -10.77 21.28
C PRO A 410 14.85 -10.65 22.22
N ASP A 411 14.27 -9.45 22.28
CA ASP A 411 13.00 -9.25 22.97
C ASP A 411 11.91 -10.11 22.32
N TYR A 412 11.33 -11.02 23.09
CA TYR A 412 10.20 -11.85 22.70
C TYR A 412 8.94 -11.35 23.41
N PRO A 413 8.03 -10.65 22.69
CA PRO A 413 6.78 -10.16 23.27
C PRO A 413 5.99 -11.29 23.92
N GLY A 414 5.52 -11.08 25.15
CA GLY A 414 4.81 -12.09 25.95
C GLY A 414 5.70 -13.08 26.71
N ILE A 415 7.02 -13.07 26.49
CA ILE A 415 8.01 -13.89 27.24
C ILE A 415 8.94 -12.99 28.03
N THR A 416 9.71 -12.11 27.37
CA THR A 416 10.77 -11.31 28.01
C THR A 416 10.22 -10.38 29.09
N GLU A 417 8.96 -9.97 28.97
CA GLU A 417 8.26 -9.03 29.86
C GLU A 417 7.64 -9.71 31.10
N ALA A 418 7.46 -11.04 31.05
CA ALA A 418 6.79 -11.78 32.10
C ALA A 418 7.64 -11.86 33.37
N THR A 419 7.03 -11.67 34.55
CA THR A 419 7.76 -11.80 35.82
C THR A 419 8.09 -13.26 36.07
N ASP A 420 7.09 -14.13 35.98
CA ASP A 420 7.20 -15.58 36.19
C ASP A 420 7.05 -16.35 34.86
N VAL A 421 7.58 -17.58 34.77
CA VAL A 421 7.46 -18.43 33.57
C VAL A 421 6.02 -18.86 33.33
N ILE A 422 5.26 -19.08 34.40
CA ILE A 422 3.83 -19.42 34.29
C ILE A 422 2.97 -18.30 33.68
N ASP A 423 3.45 -17.06 33.69
CA ASP A 423 2.77 -15.89 33.11
C ASP A 423 3.14 -15.67 31.63
N TRP A 424 3.94 -16.55 31.03
CA TRP A 424 4.27 -16.47 29.62
C TRP A 424 3.03 -16.57 28.73
N ASP A 425 2.90 -15.62 27.80
CA ASP A 425 1.83 -15.54 26.80
C ASP A 425 2.38 -15.47 25.36
N PRO A 426 3.10 -16.51 24.90
CA PRO A 426 3.64 -16.53 23.55
C PRO A 426 2.57 -16.89 22.50
N PRO A 427 2.83 -16.58 21.22
CA PRO A 427 1.93 -16.92 20.10
C PRO A 427 1.87 -18.41 19.72
N PHE A 428 2.43 -19.29 20.54
CA PHE A 428 2.51 -20.73 20.32
C PHE A 428 2.17 -21.48 21.61
N PRO A 429 1.67 -22.74 21.53
CA PRO A 429 1.27 -23.49 22.70
C PRO A 429 2.47 -23.83 23.61
N VAL A 430 2.36 -23.44 24.87
CA VAL A 430 3.28 -23.82 25.95
C VAL A 430 2.52 -24.69 26.94
N ASP A 431 3.07 -25.86 27.26
CA ASP A 431 2.61 -26.74 28.31
C ASP A 431 3.18 -26.27 29.64
N LEU A 432 2.46 -25.35 30.30
CA LEU A 432 2.82 -24.84 31.61
C LEU A 432 2.87 -25.94 32.69
N GLY A 433 2.29 -27.12 32.44
CA GLY A 433 2.38 -28.27 33.34
C GLY A 433 3.78 -28.90 33.39
N LEU A 434 4.65 -28.61 32.41
CA LEU A 434 6.05 -29.04 32.42
C LEU A 434 6.95 -28.13 33.26
N ILE A 435 6.51 -26.90 33.58
CA ILE A 435 7.31 -25.92 34.32
C ILE A 435 7.48 -26.35 35.78
N ARG A 436 8.72 -26.47 36.24
CA ARG A 436 9.08 -26.89 37.61
C ARG A 436 9.53 -25.67 38.43
N PRO A 437 9.51 -25.75 39.77
CA PRO A 437 10.04 -24.68 40.61
C PRO A 437 11.51 -24.32 40.33
N ALA A 438 12.31 -25.28 39.85
CA ALA A 438 13.69 -25.03 39.44
C ALA A 438 13.78 -24.16 38.17
N ASP A 439 12.82 -24.28 37.25
CA ASP A 439 12.77 -23.48 36.03
C ASP A 439 12.38 -22.02 36.35
N GLU A 440 11.47 -21.82 37.30
CA GLU A 440 11.13 -20.48 37.83
C GLU A 440 12.35 -19.84 38.53
N THR A 441 13.07 -20.61 39.36
CA THR A 441 14.30 -20.10 40.01
C THR A 441 15.34 -19.68 38.97
N TYR A 442 15.50 -20.45 37.89
CA TYR A 442 16.40 -20.09 36.80
C TYR A 442 15.96 -18.79 36.11
N TRP A 443 14.66 -18.62 35.88
CA TRP A 443 14.12 -17.43 35.26
C TRP A 443 14.32 -16.20 36.15
N ASP A 444 14.09 -16.31 37.46
CA ASP A 444 14.33 -15.23 38.42
C ASP A 444 15.80 -14.78 38.44
N ASP A 445 16.74 -15.74 38.43
CA ASP A 445 18.17 -15.45 38.58
C ASP A 445 18.85 -15.06 37.25
N TYR A 446 18.43 -15.66 36.13
CA TYR A 446 19.15 -15.61 34.85
C TYR A 446 18.30 -15.17 33.65
N ARG A 447 16.98 -15.01 33.79
CA ARG A 447 16.06 -14.58 32.72
C ARG A 447 16.27 -15.39 31.43
N THR A 448 16.45 -14.69 30.30
CA THR A 448 16.62 -15.24 28.95
C THR A 448 18.04 -15.75 28.65
N THR A 449 18.90 -15.89 29.67
CA THR A 449 20.25 -16.43 29.49
C THR A 449 20.19 -17.83 28.87
N PRO A 450 20.92 -18.08 27.76
CA PRO A 450 20.86 -19.36 27.07
C PRO A 450 21.30 -20.53 27.95
N LYS A 451 20.56 -21.64 27.85
CA LYS A 451 20.87 -22.91 28.54
C LYS A 451 21.82 -23.78 27.72
N ALA A 452 21.82 -23.60 26.40
CA ALA A 452 22.65 -24.35 25.46
C ALA A 452 23.18 -23.45 24.34
N PHE A 453 24.36 -23.79 23.84
CA PHE A 453 25.04 -23.11 22.74
C PHE A 453 25.43 -24.11 21.65
N ILE A 454 25.13 -23.79 20.39
CA ILE A 454 25.47 -24.61 19.23
C ILE A 454 26.26 -23.79 18.19
N PRO A 455 26.95 -24.41 17.22
CA PRO A 455 27.56 -23.65 16.13
C PRO A 455 26.51 -22.86 15.35
N LEU A 456 26.84 -21.64 14.93
CA LEU A 456 25.96 -20.79 14.13
C LEU A 456 25.39 -21.54 12.92
N SER A 457 26.23 -22.30 12.21
CA SER A 457 25.84 -23.10 11.04
C SER A 457 24.82 -24.20 11.35
N ALA A 458 24.86 -24.78 12.56
CA ALA A 458 23.86 -25.76 12.99
C ALA A 458 22.53 -25.07 13.30
N GLY A 459 22.55 -23.94 14.02
CA GLY A 459 21.32 -23.17 14.27
C GLY A 459 20.67 -22.66 12.98
N GLN A 460 21.44 -22.18 12.02
CA GLN A 460 20.93 -21.77 10.71
C GLN A 460 20.29 -22.93 9.95
N GLN A 461 20.83 -24.15 10.02
CA GLN A 461 20.20 -25.32 9.42
C GLN A 461 18.88 -25.70 10.09
N LEU A 462 18.75 -25.47 11.40
CA LEU A 462 17.57 -25.83 12.18
C LEU A 462 16.46 -24.78 12.12
N TRP A 463 16.81 -23.49 12.09
CA TRP A 463 15.87 -22.40 12.38
C TRP A 463 15.89 -21.24 11.36
N ALA A 464 16.74 -21.27 10.33
CA ALA A 464 16.68 -20.23 9.30
C ALA A 464 15.30 -20.20 8.63
N SER A 465 14.83 -18.99 8.31
CA SER A 465 13.55 -18.79 7.65
C SER A 465 13.69 -17.79 6.51
N ARG A 466 12.62 -17.64 5.70
CA ARG A 466 12.55 -16.60 4.67
C ARG A 466 12.66 -15.16 5.21
N TRP A 467 12.55 -14.98 6.53
CA TRP A 467 12.60 -13.68 7.20
C TRP A 467 14.00 -13.31 7.70
N GLY A 468 14.92 -14.27 7.74
CA GLY A 468 16.28 -14.07 8.21
C GLY A 468 16.91 -15.33 8.78
N GLN A 469 18.22 -15.26 8.99
CA GLN A 469 19.03 -16.38 9.49
C GLN A 469 19.68 -16.10 10.85
N VAL A 470 19.55 -14.89 11.39
CA VAL A 470 20.16 -14.46 12.66
C VAL A 470 19.22 -13.50 13.38
N THR A 471 19.24 -13.52 14.70
CA THR A 471 18.45 -12.62 15.56
C THR A 471 19.16 -11.30 15.80
N SER A 472 20.49 -11.31 15.85
CA SER A 472 21.31 -10.11 16.04
C SER A 472 22.72 -10.26 15.46
N VAL A 473 23.44 -9.15 15.33
CA VAL A 473 24.88 -9.14 15.06
C VAL A 473 25.58 -8.35 16.16
N ARG A 474 26.55 -8.98 16.82
CA ARG A 474 27.39 -8.36 17.86
C ARG A 474 28.65 -7.79 17.23
N LEU A 475 28.95 -6.55 17.56
CA LEU A 475 30.13 -5.83 17.09
C LEU A 475 31.05 -5.56 18.26
N THR A 476 32.24 -6.14 18.22
CA THR A 476 33.25 -5.95 19.27
C THR A 476 34.35 -4.99 18.77
N PRO A 477 34.66 -3.90 19.51
CA PRO A 477 35.82 -3.07 19.22
C PRO A 477 37.12 -3.86 19.33
N ALA A 478 38.09 -3.58 18.45
CA ALA A 478 39.39 -4.27 18.45
C ALA A 478 40.17 -4.11 19.77
N ASP A 479 39.95 -3.00 20.49
CA ASP A 479 40.61 -2.71 21.77
C ASP A 479 39.92 -3.42 22.96
N GLY A 480 38.78 -4.11 22.73
CA GLY A 480 38.06 -4.92 23.72
C GLY A 480 37.53 -4.17 24.95
N GLY A 481 37.62 -2.83 24.97
CA GLY A 481 37.26 -2.00 26.11
C GLY A 481 35.81 -1.52 26.06
N ALA A 482 35.15 -1.49 27.22
CA ALA A 482 33.82 -0.89 27.38
C ALA A 482 33.81 0.65 27.18
N ALA A 483 34.99 1.29 27.23
CA ALA A 483 35.12 2.73 27.05
C ALA A 483 34.85 3.13 25.59
N GLY A 484 33.81 3.94 25.36
CA GLY A 484 33.46 4.46 24.03
C GLY A 484 32.45 3.62 23.24
N LEU A 485 31.82 2.62 23.84
CA LEU A 485 30.78 1.82 23.17
C LEU A 485 29.59 2.64 22.70
N ASP A 486 29.15 3.64 23.47
CA ASP A 486 28.07 4.54 23.05
C ASP A 486 28.45 5.32 21.78
N ALA A 487 29.71 5.75 21.68
CA ALA A 487 30.22 6.42 20.50
C ALA A 487 30.31 5.43 19.31
N ALA A 488 30.77 4.20 19.55
CA ALA A 488 30.80 3.15 18.53
C ALA A 488 29.38 2.79 18.03
N ALA A 489 28.39 2.69 18.92
CA ALA A 489 27.00 2.45 18.57
C ALA A 489 26.44 3.59 17.71
N SER A 490 26.66 4.84 18.10
CA SER A 490 26.26 6.01 17.31
C SER A 490 26.93 6.04 15.93
N GLU A 491 28.22 5.69 15.85
CA GLU A 491 28.95 5.62 14.58
C GLU A 491 28.45 4.50 13.67
N VAL A 492 28.11 3.34 14.23
CA VAL A 492 27.49 2.21 13.52
C VAL A 492 26.11 2.60 13.02
N GLU A 493 25.30 3.22 13.87
CA GLU A 493 23.96 3.71 13.51
C GLU A 493 24.03 4.68 12.32
N ASP A 494 24.91 5.68 12.37
CA ASP A 494 25.11 6.64 11.28
C ASP A 494 25.60 5.98 9.99
N ALA A 495 26.53 5.02 10.10
CA ALA A 495 27.06 4.30 8.95
C ALA A 495 26.00 3.38 8.30
N LEU A 496 25.19 2.69 9.11
CA LEU A 496 24.08 1.87 8.63
C LEU A 496 23.00 2.73 7.97
N ARG A 497 22.64 3.86 8.58
CA ARG A 497 21.69 4.81 8.00
C ARG A 497 22.16 5.34 6.64
N ALA A 498 23.46 5.55 6.46
CA ALA A 498 24.03 5.97 5.18
C ALA A 498 24.15 4.83 4.15
N GLY A 499 24.29 3.57 4.60
CA GLY A 499 24.51 2.41 3.75
C GLY A 499 23.25 1.67 3.31
N LEU A 500 22.16 1.78 4.09
CA LEU A 500 20.89 1.11 3.81
C LEU A 500 19.97 1.98 2.96
N ASP A 501 19.41 1.43 1.87
CA ASP A 501 18.36 2.11 1.11
C ASP A 501 16.99 1.85 1.76
N PRO A 502 16.33 2.84 2.39
CA PRO A 502 15.00 2.66 2.97
C PRO A 502 13.95 2.22 1.96
N LEU A 503 14.13 2.54 0.67
CA LEU A 503 13.20 2.11 -0.37
C LEU A 503 13.31 0.62 -0.69
N ALA A 504 14.49 0.03 -0.52
CA ALA A 504 14.69 -1.41 -0.63
C ALA A 504 14.17 -2.17 0.59
N LEU A 505 14.03 -1.49 1.73
CA LEU A 505 13.61 -2.04 3.02
C LEU A 505 12.13 -1.80 3.36
N GLY A 506 11.32 -1.37 2.38
CA GLY A 506 9.85 -1.38 2.47
C GLY A 506 9.16 -0.02 2.59
N LEU A 507 9.90 1.10 2.57
CA LEU A 507 9.29 2.42 2.35
C LEU A 507 9.02 2.60 0.85
N VAL A 508 7.77 2.87 0.47
CA VAL A 508 7.38 3.03 -0.93
C VAL A 508 6.91 4.44 -1.17
N VAL A 509 7.53 5.12 -2.14
CA VAL A 509 7.07 6.41 -2.67
C VAL A 509 6.40 6.18 -4.00
N TYR A 510 5.13 6.59 -4.16
CA TYR A 510 4.46 6.44 -5.46
C TYR A 510 3.67 7.67 -5.93
N PRO A 511 3.56 7.86 -7.27
CA PRO A 511 2.75 8.89 -7.94
C PRO A 511 1.25 8.71 -7.74
N ALA A 512 0.70 9.00 -6.56
CA ALA A 512 -0.75 8.83 -6.34
C ALA A 512 -1.60 9.62 -7.36
N ARG A 513 -1.18 10.85 -7.71
CA ARG A 513 -1.87 11.66 -8.74
C ARG A 513 -1.77 11.08 -10.15
N THR A 514 -0.58 10.73 -10.60
CA THR A 514 -0.39 10.22 -11.97
C THR A 514 -1.04 8.84 -12.13
N LEU A 515 -0.92 7.96 -11.13
CA LEU A 515 -1.65 6.68 -11.10
C LEU A 515 -3.16 6.88 -11.10
N ALA A 516 -3.71 7.83 -10.35
CA ALA A 516 -5.14 8.11 -10.35
C ALA A 516 -5.62 8.62 -11.73
N LEU A 517 -4.85 9.49 -12.38
CA LEU A 517 -5.14 10.00 -13.72
C LEU A 517 -5.07 8.91 -14.78
N GLU A 518 -4.05 8.05 -14.75
CA GLU A 518 -3.91 6.89 -15.63
C GLU A 518 -5.06 5.89 -15.42
N ALA A 519 -5.39 5.57 -14.17
CA ALA A 519 -6.51 4.70 -13.82
C ALA A 519 -7.86 5.28 -14.31
N SER A 520 -8.03 6.61 -14.27
CA SER A 520 -9.25 7.28 -14.73
C SER A 520 -9.44 7.25 -16.25
N ALA A 521 -8.35 7.15 -17.02
CA ALA A 521 -8.42 6.98 -18.46
C ALA A 521 -9.01 5.60 -18.83
N GLY A 522 -8.86 4.63 -17.92
CA GLY A 522 -9.32 3.25 -18.08
C GLY A 522 -8.51 2.48 -19.14
N ALA A 523 -8.66 1.16 -19.15
CA ALA A 523 -8.07 0.32 -20.20
C ALA A 523 -8.84 0.39 -21.54
N THR A 524 -10.03 0.99 -21.55
CA THR A 524 -11.00 0.92 -22.65
C THR A 524 -11.41 2.31 -23.12
N ASP A 525 -11.15 2.65 -24.38
CA ASP A 525 -11.56 3.94 -24.96
C ASP A 525 -13.04 3.93 -25.34
N PHE A 526 -13.90 4.41 -24.44
CA PHE A 526 -15.34 4.49 -24.68
C PHE A 526 -15.71 5.25 -25.96
N GLY A 527 -14.98 6.32 -26.29
CA GLY A 527 -15.23 7.09 -27.51
C GLY A 527 -15.05 6.23 -28.76
N LEU A 528 -13.97 5.45 -28.80
CA LEU A 528 -13.71 4.53 -29.91
C LEU A 528 -14.79 3.44 -30.02
N TYR A 529 -15.21 2.85 -28.91
CA TYR A 529 -16.31 1.87 -28.90
C TYR A 529 -17.62 2.47 -29.39
N PHE A 530 -17.96 3.69 -28.94
CA PHE A 530 -19.15 4.38 -29.42
C PHE A 530 -19.08 4.65 -30.92
N ILE A 531 -17.92 5.03 -31.45
CA ILE A 531 -17.73 5.18 -32.91
C ILE A 531 -17.92 3.83 -33.61
N TYR A 532 -17.35 2.74 -33.09
CA TYR A 532 -17.50 1.41 -33.67
C TYR A 532 -18.97 0.95 -33.71
N PHE A 533 -19.71 1.09 -32.61
CA PHE A 533 -21.14 0.75 -32.59
C PHE A 533 -21.98 1.70 -33.45
N SER A 534 -21.57 2.96 -33.55
CA SER A 534 -22.25 3.97 -34.36
C SER A 534 -21.94 3.89 -35.84
N PHE A 535 -20.90 3.17 -36.26
CA PHE A 535 -20.47 3.07 -37.66
C PHE A 535 -21.62 2.65 -38.59
N PHE A 536 -22.38 1.63 -38.19
CA PHE A 536 -23.53 1.16 -38.97
C PHE A 536 -24.60 2.24 -39.14
N LEU A 537 -24.87 3.03 -38.09
CA LEU A 537 -25.85 4.13 -38.13
C LEU A 537 -25.36 5.26 -39.04
N VAL A 538 -24.08 5.63 -38.95
CA VAL A 538 -23.47 6.66 -39.80
C VAL A 538 -23.53 6.24 -41.27
N VAL A 539 -23.10 5.01 -41.59
CA VAL A 539 -23.15 4.47 -42.96
C VAL A 539 -24.58 4.42 -43.47
N SER A 540 -25.54 3.94 -42.67
CA SER A 540 -26.95 3.88 -43.06
C SER A 540 -27.53 5.27 -43.33
N ALA A 541 -27.22 6.25 -42.48
CA ALA A 541 -27.67 7.63 -42.65
C ALA A 541 -27.08 8.28 -43.91
N LEU A 542 -25.79 8.04 -44.19
CA LEU A 542 -25.14 8.52 -45.42
C LEU A 542 -25.69 7.84 -46.69
N LEU A 543 -25.94 6.52 -46.64
CA LEU A 543 -26.57 5.80 -47.73
C LEU A 543 -27.98 6.34 -48.01
N LEU A 544 -28.75 6.60 -46.96
CA LEU A 544 -30.09 7.16 -47.07
C LEU A 544 -30.06 8.60 -47.62
N ALA A 545 -29.14 9.44 -47.14
CA ALA A 545 -28.93 10.79 -47.66
C ALA A 545 -28.53 10.76 -49.14
N SER A 546 -27.65 9.84 -49.53
CA SER A 546 -27.22 9.63 -50.92
C SER A 546 -28.37 9.15 -51.81
N LEU A 547 -29.19 8.22 -51.32
CA LEU A 547 -30.38 7.73 -52.02
C LEU A 547 -31.40 8.85 -52.25
N PHE A 548 -31.69 9.66 -51.23
CA PHE A 548 -32.63 10.79 -51.36
C PHE A 548 -32.08 11.89 -52.27
N PHE A 549 -30.78 12.17 -52.21
CA PHE A 549 -30.15 13.12 -53.12
C PHE A 549 -30.23 12.63 -54.56
N ARG A 550 -29.89 11.35 -54.79
CA ARG A 550 -30.02 10.70 -56.11
C ARG A 550 -31.45 10.76 -56.64
N LEU A 551 -32.44 10.41 -55.82
CA LEU A 551 -33.85 10.48 -56.19
C LEU A 551 -34.27 11.93 -56.54
N GLY A 552 -33.76 12.91 -55.81
CA GLY A 552 -33.96 14.33 -56.11
C GLY A 552 -33.38 14.76 -57.45
N VAL A 553 -32.20 14.23 -57.82
CA VAL A 553 -31.60 14.47 -59.15
C VAL A 553 -32.41 13.77 -60.24
N GLU A 554 -32.88 12.54 -60.01
CA GLU A 554 -33.68 11.77 -60.97
C GLU A 554 -35.03 12.45 -61.28
N GLN A 555 -35.70 13.00 -60.26
CA GLN A 555 -36.92 13.79 -60.45
C GLN A 555 -36.70 15.06 -61.29
N ARG A 556 -35.44 15.52 -61.40
CA ARG A 556 -35.02 16.73 -62.11
C ARG A 556 -34.37 16.44 -63.46
N LEU A 557 -34.49 15.21 -63.99
CA LEU A 557 -33.94 14.84 -65.29
C LEU A 557 -34.45 15.73 -66.45
N ARG A 558 -35.69 16.23 -66.37
CA ARG A 558 -36.24 17.17 -67.36
C ARG A 558 -35.54 18.54 -67.32
N GLU A 559 -35.22 19.05 -66.13
CA GLU A 559 -34.46 20.28 -65.93
C GLU A 559 -33.02 20.13 -66.45
N LEU A 560 -32.40 18.99 -66.16
CA LEU A 560 -31.08 18.61 -66.68
C LEU A 560 -31.04 18.59 -68.22
N GLY A 561 -32.08 18.04 -68.86
CA GLY A 561 -32.24 18.03 -70.31
C GLY A 561 -32.35 19.45 -70.90
N LEU A 562 -33.14 20.32 -70.26
CA LEU A 562 -33.30 21.72 -70.66
C LEU A 562 -31.98 22.51 -70.53
N LEU A 563 -31.29 22.39 -69.39
CA LEU A 563 -30.01 23.06 -69.17
C LEU A 563 -28.96 22.62 -70.20
N ARG A 564 -28.89 21.33 -70.52
CA ARG A 564 -28.02 20.83 -71.60
C ARG A 564 -28.40 21.36 -72.98
N ALA A 565 -29.70 21.39 -73.31
CA ALA A 565 -30.18 21.92 -74.59
C ALA A 565 -29.89 23.42 -74.78
N THR A 566 -29.84 24.18 -73.68
CA THR A 566 -29.50 25.61 -73.68
C THR A 566 -27.99 25.91 -73.63
N GLY A 567 -27.13 24.90 -73.79
CA GLY A 567 -25.68 25.06 -73.93
C GLY A 567 -24.88 24.95 -72.64
N TRP A 568 -25.47 24.52 -71.51
CA TRP A 568 -24.70 24.29 -70.29
C TRP A 568 -23.79 23.05 -70.41
N THR A 569 -22.52 23.21 -70.02
CA THR A 569 -21.57 22.08 -70.04
C THR A 569 -21.86 21.09 -68.90
N PRO A 570 -21.53 19.78 -69.07
CA PRO A 570 -21.65 18.80 -68.00
C PRO A 570 -20.87 19.13 -66.73
N ARG A 571 -19.82 19.96 -66.82
CA ARG A 571 -19.07 20.46 -65.66
C ARG A 571 -19.86 21.54 -64.91
N ALA A 572 -20.47 22.49 -65.62
CA ALA A 572 -21.29 23.54 -65.01
C ALA A 572 -22.52 22.96 -64.29
N ILE A 573 -23.17 21.96 -64.88
CA ILE A 573 -24.30 21.25 -64.27
C ILE A 573 -23.85 20.48 -63.01
N ARG A 574 -22.73 19.75 -63.06
CA ARG A 574 -22.18 19.09 -61.86
C ARG A 574 -21.85 20.10 -60.76
N GLY A 575 -21.27 21.24 -61.10
CA GLY A 575 -20.99 22.33 -60.15
C GLY A 575 -22.26 22.90 -59.49
N LEU A 576 -23.37 22.98 -60.23
CA LEU A 576 -24.67 23.41 -59.70
C LEU A 576 -25.17 22.43 -58.62
N PHE A 577 -25.25 21.14 -58.93
CA PHE A 577 -25.70 20.13 -57.96
C PHE A 577 -24.73 19.93 -56.79
N LEU A 578 -23.42 20.06 -57.02
CA LEU A 578 -22.43 20.08 -55.93
C LEU A 578 -22.65 21.27 -55.00
N SER A 579 -22.98 22.46 -55.53
CA SER A 579 -23.26 23.62 -54.70
C SER A 579 -24.57 23.46 -53.91
N GLU A 580 -25.59 22.82 -54.48
CA GLU A 580 -26.82 22.47 -53.76
C GLU A 580 -26.54 21.44 -52.66
N ALA A 581 -25.82 20.36 -52.97
CA ALA A 581 -25.41 19.35 -52.00
C ALA A 581 -24.60 19.97 -50.86
N LEU A 582 -23.67 20.88 -51.16
CA LEU A 582 -22.87 21.58 -50.15
C LEU A 582 -23.74 22.38 -49.19
N VAL A 583 -24.74 23.11 -49.70
CA VAL A 583 -25.67 23.90 -48.85
C VAL A 583 -26.51 22.97 -47.98
N LEU A 584 -27.03 21.88 -48.54
CA LEU A 584 -27.82 20.89 -47.80
C LEU A 584 -27.00 20.18 -46.75
N SER A 585 -25.77 19.76 -47.08
CA SER A 585 -24.86 19.14 -46.12
C SER A 585 -24.45 20.10 -45.04
N ALA A 586 -24.18 21.38 -45.34
CA ALA A 586 -23.86 22.38 -44.32
C ALA A 586 -25.04 22.60 -43.34
N ALA A 587 -26.27 22.71 -43.87
CA ALA A 587 -27.47 22.80 -43.04
C ALA A 587 -27.69 21.54 -42.19
N GLY A 588 -27.53 20.37 -42.80
CA GLY A 588 -27.59 19.07 -42.12
C GLY A 588 -26.56 18.96 -41.01
N SER A 589 -25.30 19.32 -41.27
CA SER A 589 -24.24 19.31 -40.27
C SER A 589 -24.52 20.27 -39.11
N ALA A 590 -25.00 21.49 -39.38
CA ALA A 590 -25.34 22.44 -38.33
C ALA A 590 -26.46 21.90 -37.40
N ILE A 591 -27.50 21.31 -37.98
CA ILE A 591 -28.58 20.65 -37.22
C ILE A 591 -28.03 19.42 -36.48
N GLY A 592 -27.15 18.66 -37.14
CA GLY A 592 -26.53 17.47 -36.58
C GLY A 592 -25.67 17.77 -35.36
N VAL A 593 -24.89 18.85 -35.38
CA VAL A 593 -24.10 19.29 -34.20
C VAL A 593 -25.01 19.64 -33.02
N ALA A 594 -26.11 20.35 -33.25
CA ALA A 594 -27.10 20.61 -32.20
C ALA A 594 -27.74 19.29 -31.70
N GLY A 595 -28.04 18.38 -32.61
CA GLY A 595 -28.55 17.04 -32.29
C GLY A 595 -27.55 16.18 -31.52
N ALA A 596 -26.26 16.34 -31.75
CA ALA A 596 -25.19 15.61 -31.07
C ALA A 596 -25.18 15.90 -29.56
N VAL A 597 -25.38 17.18 -29.19
CA VAL A 597 -25.47 17.59 -27.78
C VAL A 597 -26.68 16.95 -27.10
N ALA A 598 -27.84 16.97 -27.76
CA ALA A 598 -29.06 16.34 -27.23
C ALA A 598 -28.92 14.82 -27.12
N TYR A 599 -28.31 14.18 -28.12
CA TYR A 599 -28.01 12.75 -28.11
C TYR A 599 -27.05 12.38 -26.98
N ALA A 600 -25.93 13.10 -26.86
CA ALA A 600 -24.95 12.87 -25.81
C ALA A 600 -25.56 13.07 -24.42
N TRP A 601 -26.36 14.12 -24.23
CA TRP A 601 -27.09 14.34 -22.99
C TRP A 601 -28.00 13.15 -22.63
N LEU A 602 -28.73 12.59 -23.61
CA LEU A 602 -29.61 11.44 -23.40
C LEU A 602 -28.82 10.16 -23.05
N ILE A 603 -27.69 9.92 -23.72
CA ILE A 603 -26.82 8.79 -23.39
C ILE A 603 -26.23 8.93 -21.98
N MET A 604 -25.77 10.13 -21.61
CA MET A 604 -25.25 10.41 -20.28
C MET A 604 -26.33 10.22 -19.22
N LEU A 605 -27.59 10.63 -19.48
CA LEU A 605 -28.71 10.35 -18.61
C LEU A 605 -28.95 8.83 -18.45
N GLY A 606 -28.85 8.06 -19.53
CA GLY A 606 -28.93 6.61 -19.50
C GLY A 606 -27.87 5.97 -18.60
N PHE A 607 -26.61 6.43 -18.69
CA PHE A 607 -25.54 5.94 -17.82
C PHE A 607 -25.77 6.25 -16.33
N ARG A 608 -26.33 7.42 -16.02
CA ARG A 608 -26.62 7.81 -14.63
C ARG A 608 -27.82 7.09 -14.02
N THR A 609 -28.65 6.41 -14.80
CA THR A 609 -29.95 5.90 -14.33
C THR A 609 -30.18 4.43 -14.66
N LEU A 610 -30.12 4.05 -15.94
CA LEU A 610 -30.47 2.72 -16.43
C LEU A 610 -29.27 1.77 -16.44
N TRP A 611 -28.06 2.30 -16.57
CA TRP A 611 -26.81 1.52 -16.72
C TRP A 611 -25.79 1.82 -15.63
N ILE A 612 -26.25 2.16 -14.42
CA ILE A 612 -25.38 2.46 -13.27
C ILE A 612 -24.43 1.28 -13.00
N ASP A 613 -24.92 0.05 -13.04
CA ASP A 613 -24.12 -1.16 -12.77
C ASP A 613 -22.97 -1.35 -13.77
N ALA A 614 -23.10 -0.82 -14.99
CA ALA A 614 -22.07 -0.93 -16.03
C ALA A 614 -20.96 0.12 -15.88
N VAL A 615 -21.26 1.28 -15.28
CA VAL A 615 -20.31 2.41 -15.16
C VAL A 615 -19.83 2.63 -13.73
N GLY A 616 -20.53 2.07 -12.74
CA GLY A 616 -20.15 2.11 -11.32
C GLY A 616 -20.28 3.50 -10.67
N THR A 617 -20.87 4.49 -11.35
CA THR A 617 -21.05 5.85 -10.83
C THR A 617 -22.25 6.57 -11.44
N THR A 618 -22.90 7.42 -10.65
CA THR A 618 -24.00 8.31 -11.07
C THR A 618 -23.53 9.72 -11.44
N ARG A 619 -22.22 10.00 -11.28
CA ARG A 619 -21.65 11.36 -11.37
C ARG A 619 -20.96 11.66 -12.70
N LEU A 620 -21.53 11.21 -13.82
CA LEU A 620 -20.99 11.48 -15.15
C LEU A 620 -21.57 12.77 -15.74
N ALA A 621 -20.84 13.86 -15.85
CA ALA A 621 -21.31 15.13 -16.41
C ALA A 621 -21.14 15.18 -17.95
N LEU A 622 -22.10 15.80 -18.65
CA LEU A 622 -21.89 16.16 -20.06
C LEU A 622 -20.93 17.34 -20.10
N ASP A 623 -19.80 17.16 -20.78
CA ASP A 623 -18.80 18.21 -20.99
C ASP A 623 -18.77 18.56 -22.48
N PRO A 624 -19.33 19.73 -22.87
CA PRO A 624 -19.36 20.15 -24.26
C PRO A 624 -18.03 20.74 -24.77
N SER A 625 -16.93 20.60 -24.02
CA SER A 625 -15.62 21.07 -24.46
C SER A 625 -15.18 20.38 -25.76
N PRO A 626 -14.67 21.14 -26.75
CA PRO A 626 -14.03 20.53 -27.91
C PRO A 626 -12.74 19.81 -27.44
N ALA A 627 -12.58 18.57 -27.89
CA ALA A 627 -11.42 17.72 -27.60
C ALA A 627 -10.08 18.35 -28.01
#